data_AF-A0A7L2IF79-F1
#
_entry.id   AF-A0A7L2IF79-F1
#
_cell.length_a   1.000
_cell.length_b   1.000
_cell.length_c   1.000
_cell.angle_alpha   90.00
_cell.angle_beta   90.00
_cell.angle_gamma   90.00
#
_symmetry.space_group_name_H-M   'P 1'
#
loop_
_entity.id
_entity.type
_entity.pdbx_description
1 polymer ?
#
loop_
_entity_poly.entity_id
_entity_poly.type
_entity_poly.pdbx_seq_one_letter_code
_entity_poly.pdbx_strand_id
1 'polypeptide(L)'
;AWYVPCLASLEILQELCRKENLRCKSIGITNRSLKRYEVEYLCDYKVEEGTEYYLVKWKGWPESSNTWEPQKNLKCPLLLQNFLRDKNEYLSRVREGKPLKVRNHVKALQPAIADYIVKKAKQRIALKRWKEELNRKKNHKAMILVENTVDLEGPPLDFYYINEYKPAPGINVINGITTGCECTDCPAEKCCPKEAGFILAYNKRKKLKIQPGLPIYECNSFCRCGPDCPNRIVQKGTPYSLCIFRTNNGRGWGVKTLQEIKTNSFVMEYVGEV
;
A
#
# COMPACT_ATOMS: atom_id res chain seq x y z
N ALA A 1 -22.89 18.12 32.33
CA ALA A 1 -22.42 18.99 31.24
C ALA A 1 -22.11 18.12 30.03
N TRP A 2 -22.59 18.50 28.85
CA TRP A 2 -22.31 17.80 27.60
C TRP A 2 -21.01 18.38 27.03
N TYR A 3 -19.91 17.65 27.14
CA TYR A 3 -18.62 18.07 26.61
C TYR A 3 -18.43 17.53 25.20
N VAL A 4 -17.97 18.38 24.28
CA VAL A 4 -17.54 18.00 22.93
C VAL A 4 -16.00 17.91 22.96
N PRO A 5 -15.37 16.96 22.25
CA PRO A 5 -13.91 16.91 22.15
C PRO A 5 -13.32 18.22 21.61
N CYS A 6 -12.07 18.49 21.99
CA CYS A 6 -11.32 19.68 21.59
C CYS A 6 -11.40 19.93 20.08
N LEU A 7 -11.71 21.17 19.68
CA LEU A 7 -11.71 21.60 18.26
C LEU A 7 -10.29 21.58 17.64
N ALA A 8 -9.26 21.61 18.47
CA ALA A 8 -7.88 21.57 18.01
C ALA A 8 -7.46 20.13 17.71
N SER A 9 -6.89 19.91 16.52
CA SER A 9 -6.26 18.63 16.19
C SER A 9 -5.03 18.37 17.08
N LEU A 10 -4.56 17.13 17.10
CA LEU A 10 -3.35 16.74 17.83
C LEU A 10 -2.15 17.60 17.42
N GLU A 11 -2.03 17.93 16.13
CA GLU A 11 -0.98 18.78 15.57
C GLU A 11 -1.03 20.19 16.15
N ILE A 12 -2.22 20.82 16.16
CA ILE A 12 -2.40 22.17 16.73
C ILE A 12 -2.00 22.21 18.21
N LEU A 13 -2.40 21.19 18.98
CA LEU A 13 -2.05 21.09 20.40
C LEU A 13 -0.55 20.92 20.60
N GLN A 14 0.11 20.11 19.77
CA GLN A 14 1.55 19.93 19.78
C GLN A 14 2.28 21.24 19.43
N GLU A 15 1.76 22.03 18.50
CA GLU A 15 2.33 23.32 18.11
C GLU A 15 2.23 24.38 19.20
N LEU A 16 1.06 24.53 19.82
CA LEU A 16 0.89 25.41 20.97
C LEU A 16 1.87 25.05 22.08
N CYS A 17 2.05 23.75 22.34
CA CYS A 17 3.06 23.29 23.29
C CYS A 17 4.48 23.71 22.89
N ARG A 18 4.87 23.59 21.61
CA ARG A 18 6.20 24.04 21.15
C ARG A 18 6.37 25.56 21.26
N LYS A 19 5.34 26.35 20.91
CA LYS A 19 5.36 27.81 20.94
C LYS A 19 5.49 28.35 22.37
N GLU A 20 4.68 27.79 23.28
CA GLU A 20 4.68 28.16 24.71
C GLU A 20 5.76 27.41 25.51
N ASN A 21 6.62 26.64 24.85
CA ASN A 21 7.66 25.82 25.47
C ASN A 21 7.14 24.87 26.57
N LEU A 22 5.91 24.37 26.39
CA LEU A 22 5.20 23.47 27.28
C LEU A 22 5.47 22.00 26.93
N ARG A 23 5.56 21.16 27.97
CA ARG A 23 5.71 19.71 27.83
C ARG A 23 4.38 19.02 28.03
N CYS A 24 4.07 18.08 27.15
CA CYS A 24 2.87 17.27 27.28
C CYS A 24 3.15 15.86 26.73
N LYS A 25 3.42 14.92 27.65
CA LYS A 25 3.79 13.53 27.30
C LYS A 25 2.65 12.79 26.58
N SER A 26 1.39 13.07 26.94
CA SER A 26 0.21 12.43 26.34
C SER A 26 0.05 12.74 24.85
N ILE A 27 0.58 13.88 24.39
CA ILE A 27 0.61 14.26 22.97
C ILE A 27 2.03 14.17 22.37
N GLY A 28 2.99 13.55 23.06
CA GLY A 28 4.35 13.32 22.54
C GLY A 28 5.32 14.51 22.59
N ILE A 29 4.98 15.60 23.28
CA ILE A 29 5.88 16.75 23.46
C ILE A 29 6.71 16.59 24.75
N THR A 30 8.01 16.38 24.57
CA THR A 30 9.01 16.19 25.62
C THR A 30 10.14 17.22 25.45
N ASN A 31 11.02 17.36 26.44
CA ASN A 31 12.22 18.21 26.29
C ASN A 31 13.05 17.90 25.04
N ARG A 32 13.06 16.63 24.60
CA ARG A 32 13.80 16.19 23.41
C ARG A 32 13.06 16.51 22.11
N SER A 33 11.74 16.62 22.12
CA SER A 33 10.90 16.85 20.92
C SER A 33 10.40 18.29 20.77
N LEU A 34 10.57 19.14 21.79
CA LEU A 34 10.19 20.57 21.76
C LEU A 34 10.75 21.31 20.54
N LYS A 35 12.01 21.04 20.17
CA LYS A 35 12.69 21.65 19.00
C LYS A 35 12.77 20.72 17.79
N ARG A 36 11.98 19.64 17.75
CA ARG A 36 11.98 18.68 16.65
C ARG A 36 10.69 18.78 15.86
N TYR A 37 10.87 18.99 14.56
CA TYR A 37 9.80 19.08 13.58
C TYR A 37 9.95 17.93 12.58
N GLU A 38 8.81 17.41 12.12
CA GLU A 38 8.80 16.31 11.15
C GLU A 38 8.85 16.89 9.73
N VAL A 39 9.78 16.37 8.94
CA VAL A 39 9.88 16.68 7.50
C VAL A 39 8.88 15.84 6.74
N GLU A 40 8.02 16.48 5.95
CA GLU A 40 7.09 15.79 5.05
C GLU A 40 7.81 15.29 3.80
N TYR A 41 8.54 16.19 3.13
CA TYR A 41 9.42 15.90 2.01
C TYR A 41 10.41 17.04 1.75
N LEU A 42 11.38 16.80 0.86
CA LEU A 42 12.36 17.79 0.42
C LEU A 42 11.96 18.31 -0.97
N CYS A 43 11.96 19.63 -1.12
CA CYS A 43 11.45 20.30 -2.32
C CYS A 43 12.58 20.68 -3.29
N ASP A 44 13.70 21.14 -2.76
CA ASP A 44 14.76 21.77 -3.55
C ASP A 44 16.14 21.62 -2.87
N TYR A 45 17.20 22.01 -3.56
CA TYR A 45 18.60 21.90 -3.16
C TYR A 45 19.45 23.02 -3.78
N LYS A 46 20.34 23.58 -2.96
CA LYS A 46 21.36 24.56 -3.36
C LYS A 46 22.64 24.38 -2.56
N VAL A 47 23.73 24.94 -3.07
CA VAL A 47 25.04 25.01 -2.42
C VAL A 47 25.45 26.46 -2.26
N GLU A 48 25.66 26.89 -1.02
CA GLU A 48 26.12 28.24 -0.67
C GLU A 48 27.38 28.10 0.19
N GLU A 49 28.48 28.73 -0.24
CA GLU A 49 29.77 28.71 0.49
C GLU A 49 30.27 27.30 0.86
N GLY A 50 30.05 26.32 -0.04
CA GLY A 50 30.43 24.92 0.21
C GLY A 50 29.49 24.14 1.14
N THR A 51 28.44 24.78 1.66
CA THR A 51 27.41 24.12 2.48
C THR A 51 26.20 23.74 1.62
N GLU A 52 25.77 22.49 1.73
CA GLU A 52 24.57 21.98 1.07
C GLU A 52 23.31 22.31 1.88
N TYR A 53 22.32 22.91 1.22
CA TYR A 53 21.02 23.25 1.79
C TYR A 53 19.91 22.55 1.02
N TYR A 54 18.85 22.19 1.73
CA TYR A 54 17.63 21.63 1.16
C TYR A 54 16.43 22.48 1.59
N LEU A 55 15.50 22.71 0.66
CA LEU A 55 14.23 23.34 0.99
C LEU A 55 13.30 22.29 1.58
N VAL A 56 12.88 22.49 2.82
CA VAL A 56 12.11 21.52 3.61
C VAL A 56 10.63 21.85 3.55
N LYS A 57 9.81 20.88 3.13
CA LYS A 57 8.37 20.91 3.41
C LYS A 57 8.11 20.31 4.79
N TRP A 58 7.67 21.14 5.73
CA TRP A 58 7.31 20.71 7.08
C TRP A 58 5.94 20.04 7.11
N LYS A 59 5.84 18.91 7.82
CA LYS A 59 4.59 18.15 7.92
C LYS A 59 3.57 18.93 8.74
N GLY A 60 2.36 19.10 8.18
CA GLY A 60 1.28 19.85 8.82
C GLY A 60 1.29 21.36 8.55
N TRP A 61 2.36 21.89 7.95
CA TRP A 61 2.50 23.33 7.68
C TRP A 61 2.20 23.68 6.22
N PRO A 62 1.79 24.93 5.92
CA PRO A 62 1.64 25.39 4.54
C PRO A 62 3.01 25.48 3.83
N GLU A 63 3.00 25.46 2.49
CA GLU A 63 4.23 25.58 1.68
C GLU A 63 4.94 26.94 1.89
N SER A 64 4.22 27.97 2.34
CA SER A 64 4.79 29.28 2.72
C SER A 64 5.71 29.22 3.95
N SER A 65 5.63 28.15 4.74
CA SER A 65 6.50 27.92 5.91
C SER A 65 7.76 27.13 5.55
N ASN A 66 7.99 26.78 4.27
CA ASN A 66 9.17 26.03 3.87
C ASN A 66 10.44 26.83 4.15
N THR A 67 11.46 26.18 4.73
CA THR A 67 12.74 26.81 5.06
C THR A 67 13.91 26.04 4.44
N TRP A 68 14.99 26.76 4.16
CA TRP A 68 16.25 26.17 3.73
C TRP A 68 17.02 25.67 4.94
N GLU A 69 17.24 24.36 5.04
CA GLU A 69 17.96 23.73 6.13
C GLU A 69 19.28 23.13 5.62
N PRO A 70 20.41 23.33 6.34
CA PRO A 70 21.67 22.71 5.97
C PRO A 70 21.58 21.19 6.20
N GLN A 71 22.25 20.40 5.35
CA GLN A 71 22.22 18.93 5.41
C GLN A 71 22.48 18.36 6.81
N LYS A 72 23.40 18.96 7.57
CA LYS A 72 23.74 18.55 8.94
C LYS A 72 22.54 18.52 9.91
N ASN A 73 21.52 19.37 9.67
CA ASN A 73 20.30 19.45 10.48
C ASN A 73 19.29 18.35 10.13
N LEU A 74 19.36 17.78 8.93
CA LEU A 74 18.38 16.83 8.43
C LEU A 74 18.63 15.43 8.98
N LYS A 75 17.75 14.98 9.88
CA LYS A 75 17.77 13.63 10.46
C LYS A 75 16.74 12.71 9.80
N CYS A 76 16.70 12.73 8.47
CA CYS A 76 15.74 12.00 7.65
C CYS A 76 16.42 11.26 6.47
N PRO A 77 17.24 10.22 6.76
CA PRO A 77 18.08 9.57 5.74
C PRO A 77 17.29 9.00 4.56
N LEU A 78 16.09 8.46 4.80
CA LEU A 78 15.22 7.95 3.73
C LEU A 78 14.72 9.05 2.78
N LEU A 79 14.42 10.26 3.29
CA LEU A 79 13.98 11.37 2.45
C LEU A 79 15.14 11.92 1.62
N LEU A 80 16.33 12.03 2.21
CA LEU A 80 17.55 12.41 1.50
C LEU A 80 17.88 11.40 0.39
N GLN A 81 17.82 10.10 0.69
CA GLN A 81 18.06 9.05 -0.29
C GLN A 81 17.04 9.09 -1.45
N ASN A 82 15.76 9.26 -1.13
CA ASN A 82 14.71 9.39 -2.14
C ASN A 82 14.94 10.62 -3.04
N PHE A 83 15.26 11.77 -2.44
CA PHE A 83 15.55 13.01 -3.16
C PHE A 83 16.75 12.86 -4.11
N LEU A 84 17.87 12.32 -3.62
CA LEU A 84 19.06 12.11 -4.43
C LEU A 84 18.83 11.11 -5.56
N ARG A 85 18.08 10.02 -5.30
CA ARG A 85 17.69 9.07 -6.33
C ARG A 85 16.88 9.76 -7.42
N ASP A 86 15.85 10.52 -7.06
CA ASP A 86 14.97 11.19 -8.04
C ASP A 86 15.71 12.23 -8.87
N LYS A 87 16.58 13.01 -8.22
CA LYS A 87 17.47 13.96 -8.88
C LYS A 87 18.34 13.25 -9.91
N ASN A 88 18.97 12.14 -9.54
CA ASN A 88 19.86 11.39 -10.43
C ASN A 88 19.10 10.71 -11.57
N GLU A 89 17.94 10.12 -11.29
CA GLU A 89 17.06 9.49 -12.30
C GLU A 89 16.55 10.51 -13.32
N TYR A 90 16.15 11.70 -12.88
CA TYR A 90 15.74 12.77 -13.80
C TYR A 90 16.92 13.20 -14.69
N LEU A 91 18.09 13.42 -14.08
CA LEU A 91 19.30 13.82 -14.81
C LEU A 91 19.76 12.74 -15.81
N SER A 92 19.63 11.45 -15.50
CA SER A 92 19.99 10.37 -16.43
C SER A 92 19.07 10.36 -17.65
N ARG A 93 17.75 10.49 -17.45
CA ARG A 93 16.75 10.56 -18.54
C ARG A 93 16.99 11.75 -19.47
N VAL A 94 17.40 12.89 -18.93
CA VAL A 94 17.72 14.08 -19.75
C VAL A 94 19.04 13.89 -20.53
N ARG A 95 20.00 13.13 -19.99
CA ARG A 95 21.30 12.86 -20.64
C ARG A 95 21.21 11.86 -21.78
N GLU A 96 20.27 10.90 -21.74
CA GLU A 96 20.05 9.90 -22.80
C GLU A 96 19.67 10.51 -24.17
N GLY A 97 19.52 11.84 -24.27
CA GLY A 97 19.31 12.56 -25.53
C GLY A 97 20.34 13.65 -25.91
N LYS A 98 21.47 13.84 -25.19
CA LYS A 98 22.46 14.90 -25.51
C LYS A 98 23.94 14.50 -25.24
N PRO A 99 24.92 14.97 -26.05
CA PRO A 99 26.33 14.70 -25.82
C PRO A 99 26.89 15.41 -24.57
N LEU A 100 27.93 14.81 -23.96
CA LEU A 100 28.57 15.21 -22.70
C LEU A 100 29.09 16.66 -22.66
N LYS A 101 28.50 17.50 -21.79
CA LYS A 101 29.21 18.59 -21.11
C LYS A 101 28.85 18.58 -19.62
N VAL A 102 29.71 17.95 -18.82
CA VAL A 102 29.55 17.85 -17.38
C VAL A 102 30.04 19.16 -16.74
N ARG A 103 29.13 19.97 -16.18
CA ARG A 103 29.50 20.99 -15.17
C ARG A 103 29.20 20.39 -13.79
N ASN A 104 30.26 20.00 -13.08
CA ASN A 104 30.20 19.24 -11.83
C ASN A 104 29.89 20.05 -10.56
N HIS A 105 29.46 21.32 -10.67
CA HIS A 105 29.06 22.11 -9.51
C HIS A 105 27.78 22.89 -9.81
N VAL A 106 26.64 22.23 -9.65
CA VAL A 106 25.33 22.87 -9.76
C VAL A 106 25.04 23.60 -8.46
N LYS A 107 25.19 24.93 -8.45
CA LYS A 107 24.92 25.79 -7.28
C LYS A 107 23.46 25.74 -6.84
N ALA A 108 22.51 25.50 -7.74
CA ALA A 108 21.09 25.38 -7.46
C ALA A 108 20.40 24.48 -8.50
N LEU A 109 19.38 23.72 -8.11
CA LEU A 109 18.59 22.91 -9.04
C LEU A 109 17.87 23.77 -10.09
N GLN A 110 17.70 23.19 -11.27
CA GLN A 110 16.82 23.78 -12.28
C GLN A 110 15.35 23.62 -11.85
N PRO A 111 14.47 24.59 -12.13
CA PRO A 111 13.06 24.54 -11.71
C PRO A 111 12.32 23.27 -12.14
N ALA A 112 12.60 22.75 -13.34
CA ALA A 112 11.97 21.52 -13.84
C ALA A 112 12.33 20.27 -13.01
N ILE A 113 13.56 20.22 -12.47
CA ILE A 113 14.00 19.11 -11.62
C ILE A 113 13.34 19.24 -10.25
N ALA A 114 13.27 20.45 -9.68
CA ALA A 114 12.60 20.70 -8.41
C ALA A 114 11.11 20.33 -8.48
N ASP A 115 10.40 20.74 -9.54
CA ASP A 115 8.99 20.36 -9.78
C ASP A 115 8.81 18.84 -9.85
N TYR A 116 9.68 18.14 -10.60
CA TYR A 116 9.66 16.69 -10.67
C TYR A 116 9.85 16.02 -9.30
N ILE A 117 10.82 16.49 -8.52
CA ILE A 117 11.11 15.97 -7.17
C ILE A 117 9.89 16.16 -6.26
N VAL A 118 9.28 17.34 -6.26
CA VAL A 118 8.06 17.62 -5.46
C VAL A 118 6.93 16.69 -5.88
N LYS A 119 6.69 16.51 -7.19
CA LYS A 119 5.68 15.57 -7.70
C LYS A 119 5.95 14.14 -7.27
N LYS A 120 7.19 13.66 -7.37
CA LYS A 120 7.61 12.34 -6.89
C LYS A 120 7.39 12.16 -5.38
N ALA A 121 7.70 13.18 -4.59
CA ALA A 121 7.49 13.14 -3.15
C ALA A 121 6.00 13.06 -2.79
N LYS A 122 5.17 13.91 -3.39
CA LYS A 122 3.70 13.90 -3.21
C LYS A 122 3.11 12.55 -3.65
N GLN A 123 3.57 12.00 -4.78
CA GLN A 123 3.18 10.67 -5.26
C GLN A 123 3.47 9.59 -4.22
N ARG A 124 4.67 9.55 -3.63
CA ARG A 124 5.03 8.54 -2.60
C ARG A 124 4.13 8.61 -1.38
N ILE A 125 3.77 9.81 -0.93
CA ILE A 125 2.86 9.99 0.20
C ILE A 125 1.47 9.47 -0.17
N ALA A 126 0.97 9.79 -1.37
CA ALA A 126 -0.32 9.31 -1.85
C ALA A 126 -0.35 7.77 -1.96
N LEU A 127 0.67 7.14 -2.55
CA LEU A 127 0.78 5.69 -2.65
C LEU A 127 0.89 5.02 -1.29
N LYS A 128 1.58 5.63 -0.32
CA LYS A 128 1.65 5.15 1.06
C LYS A 128 0.27 5.15 1.72
N ARG A 129 -0.48 6.25 1.59
CA ARG A 129 -1.85 6.36 2.12
C ARG A 129 -2.79 5.34 1.48
N TRP A 130 -2.71 5.17 0.16
CA TRP A 130 -3.51 4.17 -0.54
C TRP A 130 -3.19 2.75 -0.08
N LYS A 131 -1.90 2.41 0.07
CA LYS A 131 -1.48 1.13 0.66
C LYS A 131 -2.09 0.92 2.07
N GLU A 132 -2.04 1.93 2.93
CA GLU A 132 -2.62 1.86 4.28
C GLU A 132 -4.13 1.63 4.23
N GLU A 133 -4.84 2.31 3.32
CA GLU A 133 -6.27 2.13 3.10
C GLU A 133 -6.63 0.72 2.63
N LEU A 134 -5.92 0.19 1.63
CA LEU A 134 -6.11 -1.17 1.13
C LEU A 134 -5.95 -2.21 2.24
N ASN A 135 -4.89 -2.07 3.06
CA ASN A 135 -4.64 -2.99 4.17
C ASN A 135 -5.60 -2.84 5.33
N ARG A 136 -6.25 -1.68 5.49
CA ARG A 136 -7.34 -1.47 6.46
C ARG A 136 -8.65 -2.12 5.98
N LYS A 137 -8.91 -2.11 4.67
CA LYS A 137 -10.14 -2.64 4.06
C LYS A 137 -10.11 -4.16 3.82
N LYS A 138 -8.94 -4.75 3.60
CA LYS A 138 -8.83 -6.20 3.33
C LYS A 138 -9.29 -7.05 4.52
N ASN A 139 -9.92 -8.19 4.24
CA ASN A 139 -10.33 -9.18 5.27
C ASN A 139 -9.40 -10.40 5.36
N HIS A 140 -8.38 -10.50 4.50
CA HIS A 140 -7.39 -11.58 4.53
C HIS A 140 -6.11 -11.16 5.27
N LYS A 141 -5.34 -12.14 5.77
CA LYS A 141 -4.12 -11.89 6.56
C LYS A 141 -2.98 -11.30 5.73
N ALA A 142 -2.81 -11.74 4.49
CA ALA A 142 -1.72 -11.32 3.64
C ALA A 142 -1.71 -9.80 3.37
N MET A 143 -0.52 -9.22 3.17
CA MET A 143 -0.34 -7.78 2.96
C MET A 143 -0.55 -7.40 1.49
N ILE A 144 -1.10 -6.20 1.27
CA ILE A 144 -1.14 -5.55 -0.04
C ILE A 144 -0.08 -4.45 -0.06
N LEU A 145 0.87 -4.54 -0.97
CA LEU A 145 1.93 -3.55 -1.17
C LEU A 145 1.63 -2.71 -2.39
N VAL A 146 2.17 -1.49 -2.44
CA VAL A 146 2.03 -0.56 -3.57
C VAL A 146 3.40 0.04 -3.87
N GLU A 147 3.82 0.00 -5.13
CA GLU A 147 5.05 0.62 -5.60
C GLU A 147 4.88 1.29 -6.97
N ASN A 148 5.56 2.43 -7.17
CA ASN A 148 5.71 3.04 -8.50
C ASN A 148 7.11 3.64 -8.64
N THR A 149 7.96 2.95 -9.41
CA THR A 149 9.33 3.38 -9.73
C THR A 149 9.46 3.83 -11.20
N VAL A 150 8.36 3.91 -11.94
CA VAL A 150 8.37 4.14 -13.40
C VAL A 150 8.04 5.59 -13.73
N ASP A 151 6.87 6.04 -13.29
CA ASP A 151 6.31 7.34 -13.65
C ASP A 151 5.77 8.09 -12.41
N LEU A 152 4.95 9.11 -12.64
CA LEU A 152 4.34 9.97 -11.60
C LEU A 152 2.89 9.57 -11.27
N GLU A 153 2.40 8.44 -11.79
CA GLU A 153 1.02 8.01 -11.57
C GLU A 153 0.75 7.73 -10.07
N GLY A 154 -0.28 8.38 -9.53
CA GLY A 154 -0.73 8.21 -8.15
C GLY A 154 -1.73 7.05 -7.98
N PRO A 155 -2.37 6.94 -6.81
CA PRO A 155 -3.49 6.03 -6.62
C PRO A 155 -4.61 6.29 -7.66
N PRO A 156 -5.31 5.24 -8.12
CA PRO A 156 -6.49 5.41 -8.96
C PRO A 156 -7.58 6.21 -8.23
N LEU A 157 -8.19 7.16 -8.93
CA LEU A 157 -9.14 8.11 -8.32
C LEU A 157 -10.50 7.49 -7.99
N ASP A 158 -10.99 6.56 -8.79
CA ASP A 158 -12.34 5.99 -8.68
C ASP A 158 -12.28 4.46 -8.51
N PHE A 159 -11.54 4.02 -7.50
CA PHE A 159 -11.39 2.60 -7.18
C PHE A 159 -11.73 2.34 -5.72
N TYR A 160 -12.68 1.44 -5.49
CA TYR A 160 -13.12 1.04 -4.16
C TYR A 160 -12.79 -0.43 -3.93
N TYR A 161 -11.85 -0.68 -3.02
CA TYR A 161 -11.49 -2.05 -2.67
C TYR A 161 -12.65 -2.76 -1.96
N ILE A 162 -13.04 -3.91 -2.50
CA ILE A 162 -14.05 -4.82 -1.96
C ILE A 162 -13.44 -6.21 -1.79
N ASN A 163 -13.93 -6.98 -0.81
CA ASN A 163 -13.41 -8.32 -0.51
C ASN A 163 -14.25 -9.45 -1.12
N GLU A 164 -15.52 -9.16 -1.42
CA GLU A 164 -16.53 -10.11 -1.87
C GLU A 164 -17.32 -9.47 -3.01
N TYR A 165 -18.10 -10.26 -3.74
CA TYR A 165 -18.98 -9.74 -4.78
C TYR A 165 -19.97 -8.71 -4.22
N LYS A 166 -20.19 -7.64 -4.97
CA LYS A 166 -21.18 -6.60 -4.66
C LYS A 166 -22.39 -6.80 -5.58
N PRO A 167 -23.45 -7.49 -5.15
CA PRO A 167 -24.62 -7.71 -5.99
C PRO A 167 -25.38 -6.41 -6.25
N ALA A 168 -25.92 -6.28 -7.46
CA ALA A 168 -26.89 -5.25 -7.79
C ALA A 168 -28.23 -5.47 -7.05
N PRO A 169 -29.04 -4.41 -6.85
CA PRO A 169 -30.34 -4.54 -6.21
C PRO A 169 -31.21 -5.62 -6.87
N GLY A 170 -31.68 -6.59 -6.06
CA GLY A 170 -32.52 -7.71 -6.52
C GLY A 170 -31.76 -9.00 -6.84
N ILE A 171 -30.42 -9.02 -6.82
CA ILE A 171 -29.61 -10.23 -7.01
C ILE A 171 -29.23 -10.86 -5.67
N ASN A 172 -29.59 -12.13 -5.48
CA ASN A 172 -29.20 -12.93 -4.32
C ASN A 172 -28.05 -13.89 -4.67
N VAL A 173 -26.83 -13.56 -4.25
CA VAL A 173 -25.61 -14.37 -4.52
C VAL A 173 -25.60 -15.70 -3.75
N ILE A 174 -26.36 -15.80 -2.66
CA ILE A 174 -26.39 -16.97 -1.76
C ILE A 174 -27.41 -18.03 -2.23
N ASN A 175 -28.13 -17.79 -3.34
CA ASN A 175 -29.17 -18.71 -3.82
C ASN A 175 -28.61 -20.12 -4.06
N GLY A 176 -28.91 -21.06 -3.15
CA GLY A 176 -28.73 -22.50 -3.37
C GLY A 176 -27.92 -23.28 -2.32
N ILE A 177 -27.29 -22.63 -1.33
CA ILE A 177 -26.58 -23.39 -0.28
C ILE A 177 -27.53 -23.66 0.89
N THR A 178 -28.09 -24.87 0.95
CA THR A 178 -29.00 -25.30 2.03
C THR A 178 -28.50 -26.53 2.79
N THR A 179 -27.41 -27.15 2.36
CA THR A 179 -26.91 -28.40 2.93
C THR A 179 -25.39 -28.40 3.04
N GLY A 180 -24.90 -29.02 4.11
CA GLY A 180 -23.48 -29.26 4.35
C GLY A 180 -23.20 -30.71 4.68
N CYS A 181 -21.94 -31.12 4.61
CA CYS A 181 -21.56 -32.49 4.98
C CYS A 181 -21.50 -32.68 6.50
N GLU A 182 -21.73 -33.91 6.96
CA GLU A 182 -21.60 -34.30 8.37
C GLU A 182 -20.22 -34.88 8.73
N CYS A 183 -19.25 -34.82 7.81
CA CYS A 183 -17.93 -35.40 7.97
C CYS A 183 -17.18 -34.83 9.19
N THR A 184 -16.50 -35.71 9.92
CA THR A 184 -15.52 -35.34 10.97
C THR A 184 -14.10 -35.20 10.41
N ASP A 185 -13.73 -36.01 9.42
CA ASP A 185 -12.45 -35.95 8.71
C ASP A 185 -12.69 -35.81 7.20
N CYS A 186 -12.68 -34.58 6.71
CA CYS A 186 -12.86 -34.30 5.28
C CYS A 186 -11.54 -34.52 4.53
N PRO A 187 -11.58 -35.01 3.28
CA PRO A 187 -12.76 -35.42 2.53
C PRO A 187 -13.05 -36.91 2.73
N ALA A 188 -14.21 -37.22 3.31
CA ALA A 188 -14.74 -38.58 3.36
C ALA A 188 -15.35 -38.98 2.00
N GLU A 189 -15.70 -40.26 1.85
CA GLU A 189 -16.32 -40.80 0.64
C GLU A 189 -17.60 -40.08 0.23
N LYS A 190 -18.41 -39.64 1.21
CA LYS A 190 -19.61 -38.81 1.03
C LYS A 190 -19.38 -37.40 1.59
N CYS A 191 -18.71 -36.54 0.83
CA CYS A 191 -18.42 -35.14 1.18
C CYS A 191 -19.02 -34.20 0.11
N CYS A 192 -19.06 -32.88 0.37
CA CYS A 192 -19.74 -31.89 -0.47
C CYS A 192 -19.48 -32.01 -1.99
N PRO A 193 -18.23 -32.21 -2.47
CA PRO A 193 -18.00 -32.39 -3.91
C PRO A 193 -18.75 -33.60 -4.48
N LYS A 194 -18.72 -34.72 -3.76
CA LYS A 194 -19.31 -35.98 -4.20
C LYS A 194 -20.83 -35.91 -4.21
N GLU A 195 -21.43 -35.25 -3.23
CA GLU A 195 -22.87 -34.99 -3.16
C GLU A 195 -23.35 -34.16 -4.37
N ALA A 196 -22.54 -33.19 -4.80
CA ALA A 196 -22.79 -32.42 -6.00
C ALA A 196 -22.50 -33.20 -7.31
N GLY A 197 -22.09 -34.47 -7.25
CA GLY A 197 -21.73 -35.29 -8.41
C GLY A 197 -20.31 -35.04 -8.95
N PHE A 198 -19.47 -34.32 -8.21
CA PHE A 198 -18.11 -33.93 -8.63
C PHE A 198 -17.02 -34.60 -7.78
N ILE A 199 -15.79 -34.53 -8.27
CA ILE A 199 -14.61 -34.98 -7.53
C ILE A 199 -14.06 -33.87 -6.65
N LEU A 200 -13.35 -34.26 -5.58
CA LEU A 200 -12.62 -33.32 -4.74
C LEU A 200 -11.62 -32.47 -5.55
N ALA A 201 -11.69 -31.15 -5.41
CA ALA A 201 -10.86 -30.21 -6.16
C ALA A 201 -9.38 -30.21 -5.75
N TYR A 202 -9.08 -30.50 -4.48
CA TYR A 202 -7.76 -30.31 -3.88
C TYR A 202 -7.07 -31.63 -3.53
N ASN A 203 -5.75 -31.64 -3.54
CA ASN A 203 -4.94 -32.73 -3.00
C ASN A 203 -4.56 -32.49 -1.52
N LYS A 204 -3.89 -33.46 -0.89
CA LYS A 204 -3.41 -33.36 0.52
C LYS A 204 -2.45 -32.18 0.77
N ARG A 205 -1.82 -31.63 -0.28
CA ARG A 205 -0.95 -30.45 -0.24
C ARG A 205 -1.69 -29.14 -0.52
N LYS A 206 -3.04 -29.15 -0.51
CA LYS A 206 -3.91 -28.00 -0.77
C LYS A 206 -3.71 -27.38 -2.17
N LYS A 207 -3.35 -28.20 -3.16
CA LYS A 207 -3.21 -27.79 -4.57
C LYS A 207 -4.38 -28.29 -5.39
N LEU A 208 -4.79 -27.49 -6.38
CA LEU A 208 -5.81 -27.87 -7.36
C LEU A 208 -5.32 -29.08 -8.17
N LYS A 209 -6.18 -30.08 -8.33
CA LYS A 209 -5.90 -31.30 -9.11
C LYS A 209 -6.93 -31.58 -10.21
N ILE A 210 -7.97 -30.75 -10.31
CA ILE A 210 -9.01 -30.85 -11.34
C ILE A 210 -8.64 -30.00 -12.55
N GLN A 211 -9.20 -30.35 -13.71
CA GLN A 211 -8.96 -29.63 -14.96
C GLN A 211 -9.76 -28.32 -15.03
N PRO A 212 -9.27 -27.30 -15.77
CA PRO A 212 -10.07 -26.11 -16.08
C PRO A 212 -11.44 -26.47 -16.68
N GLY A 213 -12.47 -25.71 -16.30
CA GLY A 213 -13.86 -25.96 -16.69
C GLY A 213 -14.65 -26.84 -15.72
N LEU A 214 -14.00 -27.51 -14.76
CA LEU A 214 -14.68 -28.22 -13.69
C LEU A 214 -14.92 -27.33 -12.46
N PRO A 215 -16.12 -27.37 -11.85
CA PRO A 215 -16.45 -26.55 -10.69
C PRO A 215 -15.75 -27.06 -9.42
N ILE A 216 -15.61 -26.15 -8.47
CA ILE A 216 -15.11 -26.42 -7.12
C ILE A 216 -16.28 -26.31 -6.15
N TYR A 217 -16.56 -27.39 -5.41
CA TYR A 217 -17.54 -27.39 -4.32
C TYR A 217 -16.82 -27.52 -2.97
N GLU A 218 -16.55 -26.39 -2.34
CA GLU A 218 -15.96 -26.36 -1.00
C GLU A 218 -16.99 -26.73 0.08
N CYS A 219 -16.50 -27.16 1.24
CA CYS A 219 -17.35 -27.24 2.43
C CYS A 219 -17.77 -25.82 2.85
N ASN A 220 -18.99 -25.67 3.36
CA ASN A 220 -19.63 -24.38 3.63
C ASN A 220 -20.02 -24.24 5.12
N SER A 221 -20.71 -23.15 5.49
CA SER A 221 -21.14 -22.88 6.88
C SER A 221 -22.12 -23.90 7.47
N PHE A 222 -22.82 -24.69 6.64
CA PHE A 222 -23.71 -25.76 7.09
C PHE A 222 -22.98 -27.10 7.33
N CYS A 223 -21.70 -27.19 6.99
CA CYS A 223 -20.92 -28.41 7.19
C CYS A 223 -20.43 -28.53 8.63
N ARG A 224 -20.43 -29.76 9.18
CA ARG A 224 -19.89 -30.05 10.52
C ARG A 224 -18.37 -29.85 10.63
N CYS A 225 -17.64 -30.00 9.52
CA CYS A 225 -16.18 -29.87 9.51
C CYS A 225 -15.72 -28.43 9.79
N GLY A 226 -14.68 -28.29 10.60
CA GLY A 226 -14.13 -27.00 11.04
C GLY A 226 -13.36 -26.21 9.97
N PRO A 227 -12.77 -25.06 10.35
CA PRO A 227 -12.04 -24.18 9.43
C PRO A 227 -10.79 -24.83 8.82
N ASP A 228 -10.18 -25.80 9.50
CA ASP A 228 -8.99 -26.50 9.01
C ASP A 228 -9.28 -27.62 7.99
N CYS A 229 -10.56 -27.84 7.67
CA CYS A 229 -10.98 -28.76 6.62
C CYS A 229 -10.15 -28.55 5.33
N PRO A 230 -9.59 -29.62 4.74
CA PRO A 230 -8.79 -29.51 3.52
C PRO A 230 -9.62 -29.19 2.27
N ASN A 231 -10.96 -29.24 2.37
CA ASN A 231 -11.90 -28.77 1.35
C ASN A 231 -12.43 -27.34 1.64
N ARG A 232 -11.63 -26.52 2.34
CA ARG A 232 -11.84 -25.08 2.57
C ARG A 232 -10.53 -24.35 2.25
N ILE A 233 -10.36 -23.88 1.03
CA ILE A 233 -9.14 -23.25 0.49
C ILE A 233 -9.43 -21.82 0.02
N VAL A 234 -10.34 -21.63 -0.94
CA VAL A 234 -10.70 -20.33 -1.51
C VAL A 234 -11.27 -19.42 -0.42
N GLN A 235 -12.21 -19.94 0.37
CA GLN A 235 -12.86 -19.20 1.46
C GLN A 235 -11.91 -18.73 2.59
N LYS A 236 -10.65 -19.19 2.61
CA LYS A 236 -9.64 -18.71 3.57
C LYS A 236 -9.02 -17.37 3.16
N GLY A 237 -9.34 -16.90 1.96
CA GLY A 237 -8.78 -15.70 1.37
C GLY A 237 -7.32 -15.88 0.96
N THR A 238 -6.80 -14.85 0.30
CA THR A 238 -5.45 -14.81 -0.25
C THR A 238 -4.38 -15.11 0.82
N PRO A 239 -3.56 -16.17 0.65
CA PRO A 239 -2.51 -16.51 1.60
C PRO A 239 -1.18 -15.78 1.33
N TYR A 240 -1.06 -15.08 0.20
CA TYR A 240 0.19 -14.50 -0.28
C TYR A 240 0.20 -12.99 -0.21
N SER A 241 1.30 -12.40 0.28
CA SER A 241 1.45 -10.94 0.22
C SER A 241 1.76 -10.53 -1.21
N LEU A 242 0.97 -9.61 -1.76
CA LEU A 242 1.04 -9.21 -3.16
C LEU A 242 1.33 -7.72 -3.27
N CYS A 243 1.93 -7.34 -4.39
CA CYS A 243 2.33 -5.97 -4.67
C CYS A 243 1.67 -5.47 -5.95
N ILE A 244 0.87 -4.42 -5.81
CA ILE A 244 0.41 -3.60 -6.93
C ILE A 244 1.59 -2.73 -7.35
N PHE A 245 2.04 -2.87 -8.60
CA PHE A 245 3.22 -2.18 -9.10
C PHE A 245 2.93 -1.52 -10.44
N ARG A 246 3.61 -0.40 -10.71
CA ARG A 246 3.55 0.26 -12.02
C ARG A 246 4.47 -0.48 -13.01
N THR A 247 3.92 -0.94 -14.12
CA THR A 247 4.68 -1.62 -15.18
C THR A 247 5.54 -0.62 -15.97
N ASN A 248 6.70 -1.06 -16.46
CA ASN A 248 7.63 -0.23 -17.23
C ASN A 248 7.40 -0.26 -18.76
N ASN A 249 6.37 -0.99 -19.22
CA ASN A 249 6.10 -1.23 -20.64
C ASN A 249 4.71 -0.73 -21.08
N GLY A 250 4.17 0.28 -20.38
CA GLY A 250 2.92 0.95 -20.79
C GLY A 250 1.62 0.21 -20.45
N ARG A 251 1.68 -0.95 -19.77
CA ARG A 251 0.47 -1.72 -19.37
C ARG A 251 -0.21 -1.19 -18.10
N GLY A 252 0.21 -0.03 -17.61
CA GLY A 252 -0.34 0.58 -16.40
C GLY A 252 0.04 -0.19 -15.13
N TRP A 253 -0.95 -0.40 -14.25
CA TRP A 253 -0.78 -1.13 -12.99
C TRP A 253 -0.83 -2.64 -13.20
N GLY A 254 0.04 -3.39 -12.52
CA GLY A 254 0.03 -4.85 -12.47
C GLY A 254 0.11 -5.37 -11.04
N VAL A 255 -0.01 -6.69 -10.87
CA VAL A 255 0.13 -7.37 -9.59
C VAL A 255 1.28 -8.38 -9.68
N LYS A 256 2.19 -8.34 -8.71
CA LYS A 256 3.28 -9.32 -8.55
C LYS A 256 3.29 -9.92 -7.15
N THR A 257 3.84 -11.12 -7.01
CA THR A 257 4.14 -11.74 -5.72
C THR A 257 5.58 -11.47 -5.31
N LEU A 258 5.85 -11.35 -4.01
CA LEU A 258 7.22 -11.33 -3.45
C LEU A 258 7.71 -12.70 -2.99
N GLN A 259 6.86 -13.71 -3.12
CA GLN A 259 7.12 -15.07 -2.68
C GLN A 259 6.84 -16.06 -3.81
N GLU A 260 7.60 -17.16 -3.84
CA GLU A 260 7.34 -18.26 -4.77
C GLU A 260 5.92 -18.83 -4.53
N ILE A 261 5.16 -18.96 -5.62
CA ILE A 261 3.84 -19.58 -5.60
C ILE A 261 3.95 -20.89 -6.37
N LYS A 262 3.78 -22.00 -5.65
CA LYS A 262 3.80 -23.34 -6.26
C LYS A 262 2.64 -23.48 -7.24
N THR A 263 2.85 -24.22 -8.33
CA THR A 263 1.83 -24.56 -9.31
C THR A 263 0.55 -25.09 -8.65
N ASN A 264 -0.61 -24.72 -9.22
CA ASN A 264 -1.94 -25.11 -8.75
C ASN A 264 -2.29 -24.63 -7.33
N SER A 265 -1.67 -23.56 -6.86
CA SER A 265 -2.07 -22.91 -5.61
C SER A 265 -3.16 -21.89 -5.85
N PHE A 266 -4.12 -21.81 -4.93
CA PHE A 266 -5.02 -20.65 -4.87
C PHE A 266 -4.22 -19.37 -4.61
N VAL A 267 -4.53 -18.30 -5.35
CA VAL A 267 -3.86 -17.00 -5.23
C VAL A 267 -4.83 -15.97 -4.64
N MET A 268 -5.86 -15.61 -5.39
CA MET A 268 -6.91 -14.68 -5.00
C MET A 268 -8.18 -14.95 -5.82
N GLU A 269 -9.30 -14.37 -5.39
CA GLU A 269 -10.53 -14.31 -6.17
C GLU A 269 -10.55 -13.10 -7.11
N TYR A 270 -11.29 -13.23 -8.20
CA TYR A 270 -11.69 -12.09 -9.02
C TYR A 270 -13.04 -11.61 -8.51
N VAL A 271 -13.08 -10.41 -7.92
CA VAL A 271 -14.28 -9.81 -7.31
C VAL A 271 -14.67 -8.52 -8.02
N GLY A 272 -15.96 -8.19 -7.97
CA GLY A 272 -16.55 -7.06 -8.67
C GLY A 272 -18.03 -6.92 -8.35
N GLU A 273 -18.68 -6.01 -9.07
CA GLU A 273 -20.14 -5.91 -9.07
C GLU A 273 -20.74 -7.06 -9.88
N VAL A 274 -21.86 -7.60 -9.41
CA VAL A 274 -22.59 -8.75 -10.02
C VAL A 274 -24.02 -8.35 -10.29
#